data_AF-A0A523LVY2-F1
#
_entry.id   AF-A0A523LVY2-F1
#
_cell.length_a   1.000
_cell.length_b   1.000
_cell.length_c   1.000
_cell.angle_alpha   90.00
_cell.angle_beta   90.00
_cell.angle_gamma   90.00
#
_symmetry.space_group_name_H-M   'P 1'
#
loop_
_entity.id
_entity.type
_entity.pdbx_description
1 polymer ?
#
loop_
_entity_poly.entity_id
_entity_poly.type
_entity_poly.pdbx_seq_one_letter_code
_entity_poly.pdbx_strand_id
1 'polypeptide(L)' 'MGNKWFLVWRADVVVAGDSDTSWNTSIFFNRRVGEKGNKVLNLGYRYLVDDYNNEGTYRWDVTQDGPVIGFTWVF' A
#
# COMPACT_ATOMS: atom_id res chain seq x y z
N MET A 1 20.29 10.99 -20.07
CA MET A 1 19.40 11.54 -19.03
C MET A 1 18.31 10.52 -18.75
N GLY A 2 18.44 9.75 -17.67
CA GLY A 2 17.59 8.58 -17.40
C GLY A 2 16.17 8.94 -16.96
N ASN A 3 15.23 8.04 -17.23
CA ASN A 3 13.84 8.17 -16.85
C ASN A 3 13.73 8.36 -15.31
N LYS A 4 13.11 9.45 -14.87
CA LYS A 4 12.96 9.80 -13.44
C LYS A 4 11.73 9.16 -12.80
N TRP A 5 10.87 8.57 -13.61
CA TRP A 5 9.64 7.93 -13.18
C TRP A 5 9.77 6.42 -13.14
N PHE A 6 9.15 5.78 -12.16
CA PHE A 6 9.10 4.33 -12.03
C PHE A 6 7.82 3.88 -11.34
N LEU A 7 7.30 2.73 -11.77
CA LEU A 7 6.11 2.12 -11.20
C LEU A 7 6.53 1.11 -10.13
N VAL A 8 5.83 1.10 -9.00
CA VAL A 8 5.96 0.10 -7.95
C VAL A 8 4.59 -0.46 -7.66
N TRP A 9 4.47 -1.77 -7.69
CA TRP A 9 3.31 -2.49 -7.20
C TRP A 9 3.71 -3.32 -5.98
N ARG A 10 2.86 -3.36 -4.97
CA ARG A 10 3.03 -4.13 -3.74
C ARG A 10 1.73 -4.86 -3.46
N ALA A 11 1.84 -6.11 -3.05
CA ALA A 11 0.71 -6.88 -2.56
C ALA A 11 1.18 -7.74 -1.39
N ASP A 12 0.38 -7.78 -0.35
CA ASP A 12 0.56 -8.60 0.84
C ASP A 12 -0.76 -9.30 1.18
N VAL A 13 -0.65 -10.55 1.59
CA VAL A 13 -1.76 -11.38 2.05
C VAL A 13 -1.34 -12.02 3.36
N VAL A 14 -2.24 -11.98 4.34
CA VAL A 14 -2.04 -12.62 5.64
C VAL A 14 -3.25 -13.48 5.94
N VAL A 15 -2.97 -14.68 6.44
CA VAL A 15 -3.97 -15.63 6.95
C VAL A 15 -3.54 -15.94 8.38
N ALA A 16 -4.15 -15.29 9.37
CA ALA A 16 -3.76 -15.46 10.78
C ALA A 16 -4.81 -14.99 11.79
N GLY A 17 -5.14 -15.86 12.76
CA GLY A 17 -5.77 -15.47 14.03
C GLY A 17 -7.28 -15.27 13.97
N ASP A 18 -7.76 -14.12 14.46
CA ASP A 18 -9.17 -13.70 14.55
C ASP A 18 -9.74 -13.16 13.21
N SER A 19 -8.89 -12.94 12.20
CA SER A 19 -9.30 -12.66 10.83
C SER A 19 -9.00 -13.85 9.92
N ASP A 20 -9.97 -14.18 9.06
CA ASP A 20 -9.86 -15.30 8.13
C ASP A 20 -8.84 -14.97 7.04
N THR A 21 -8.92 -13.77 6.47
CA THR A 21 -7.96 -13.28 5.48
C THR A 21 -7.85 -11.76 5.50
N SER A 22 -6.62 -11.27 5.38
CA SER A 22 -6.33 -9.85 5.15
C SER A 22 -5.55 -9.69 3.84
N TRP A 23 -6.04 -8.81 2.97
CA TRP A 23 -5.47 -8.50 1.65
C TRP A 23 -5.15 -7.03 1.55
N ASN A 24 -3.94 -6.70 1.16
CA ASN A 24 -3.52 -5.33 0.94
C ASN A 24 -2.75 -5.24 -0.37
N THR A 25 -3.11 -4.30 -1.22
CA THR A 25 -2.43 -4.05 -2.48
C THR A 25 -2.28 -2.55 -2.68
N SER A 26 -1.17 -2.15 -3.29
CA SER A 26 -0.90 -0.75 -3.56
C SER A 26 -0.10 -0.60 -4.83
N ILE A 27 -0.44 0.42 -5.62
CA ILE A 27 0.27 0.80 -6.83
C ILE A 27 0.72 2.25 -6.74
N PHE A 28 1.97 2.52 -7.08
CA PHE A 28 2.60 3.83 -6.97
C PHE A 28 3.35 4.20 -8.24
N PHE A 29 3.06 5.38 -8.77
CA PHE A 29 3.86 6.06 -9.76
C PHE A 29 4.82 7.03 -9.06
N ASN A 30 6.10 6.71 -9.12
CA ASN A 30 7.12 7.35 -8.30
C ASN A 30 8.04 8.22 -9.15
N ARG A 31 8.42 9.40 -8.64
CA ARG A 31 9.40 10.27 -9.28
C ARG A 31 10.61 10.49 -8.38
N ARG A 32 11.81 10.22 -8.88
CA ARG A 32 13.05 10.70 -8.23
C ARG A 32 13.13 12.22 -8.33
N VAL A 33 13.24 12.88 -7.18
CA VAL A 33 13.32 14.34 -7.01
C VAL A 33 14.48 14.71 -6.07
N GLY A 34 14.89 15.97 -6.07
CA GLY A 34 16.06 16.46 -5.33
C GLY A 34 17.36 16.48 -6.16
N GLU A 35 18.34 17.26 -5.71
CA GLU A 35 19.58 17.58 -6.46
C GLU A 35 20.40 16.35 -6.84
N LYS A 36 20.35 15.29 -6.01
CA LYS A 36 21.05 14.01 -6.25
C LYS A 36 20.09 12.82 -6.42
N GLY A 37 18.78 13.08 -6.54
CA GLY A 37 17.77 12.02 -6.58
C GLY A 37 17.60 11.24 -5.27
N ASN A 38 17.96 11.86 -4.14
CA ASN A 38 17.86 11.30 -2.79
C ASN A 38 16.43 11.34 -2.21
N LYS A 39 15.46 11.89 -2.96
CA LYS A 39 14.06 11.93 -2.58
C LYS A 39 13.22 11.27 -3.66
N VAL A 40 12.09 10.71 -3.25
CA VAL A 40 11.10 10.14 -4.17
C VAL A 40 9.74 10.69 -3.80
N LEU A 41 9.05 11.31 -4.77
CA LEU A 41 7.62 11.60 -4.67
C LEU A 41 6.85 10.33 -5.01
N ASN A 42 5.93 9.91 -4.16
CA ASN A 42 5.09 8.73 -4.32
C ASN A 42 3.64 9.18 -4.56
N LEU A 43 3.07 8.85 -5.72
CA LEU A 43 1.64 9.05 -6.02
C LEU A 43 1.02 7.69 -6.29
N GLY A 44 -0.05 7.32 -5.60
CA GLY A 44 -0.60 5.97 -5.73
C GLY A 44 -2.00 5.81 -5.22
N TYR A 45 -2.40 4.55 -5.14
CA TYR A 45 -3.68 4.11 -4.59
C TYR A 45 -3.45 2.85 -3.78
N ARG A 46 -4.16 2.72 -2.66
CA ARG A 46 -4.13 1.55 -1.78
C ARG A 46 -5.52 0.96 -1.69
N TYR A 47 -5.59 -0.37 -1.64
CA TYR A 47 -6.80 -1.13 -1.37
C TYR A 47 -6.47 -2.19 -0.31
N LEU A 48 -7.24 -2.17 0.78
CA LEU A 48 -7.13 -3.08 1.92
C LEU A 48 -8.51 -3.68 2.18
N VAL A 49 -8.56 -5.00 2.32
CA VAL A 49 -9.72 -5.75 2.79
C VAL A 49 -9.26 -6.64 3.93
N ASP A 50 -10.02 -6.63 5.02
CA ASP A 50 -9.79 -7.47 6.17
C ASP A 50 -11.12 -8.12 6.56
N ASP A 51 -11.17 -9.44 6.42
CA ASP A 51 -12.36 -10.25 6.66
C ASP A 51 -12.23 -10.89 8.04
N TYR A 52 -12.94 -10.32 9.03
CA TYR A 52 -13.00 -10.89 10.37
C TYR A 52 -14.23 -11.78 10.50
N ASN A 53 -14.00 -13.07 10.65
CA ASN A 53 -15.05 -14.06 10.80
C ASN A 53 -14.78 -14.87 12.08
N ASN A 54 -15.29 -14.39 13.20
CA ASN A 54 -15.21 -15.12 14.46
C ASN A 54 -16.60 -15.70 14.79
N GLU A 55 -16.83 -16.92 14.30
CA GLU A 55 -18.11 -17.63 14.45
C GLU A 55 -18.57 -17.65 15.92
N GLY A 56 -19.77 -17.12 16.18
CA GLY A 56 -20.37 -17.07 17.51
C GLY A 56 -20.11 -15.79 18.32
N THR A 57 -19.29 -14.86 17.81
CA THR A 57 -18.95 -13.63 18.54
C THR A 57 -19.26 -12.37 17.73
N TYR A 58 -18.61 -12.20 16.58
CA TYR A 58 -18.79 -11.03 15.72
C TYR A 58 -18.28 -11.31 14.30
N ARG A 59 -18.90 -10.65 13.32
CA ARG A 59 -18.46 -10.62 11.92
C ARG A 59 -18.44 -9.17 11.46
N TRP A 60 -17.28 -8.71 11.01
CA TRP A 60 -17.10 -7.34 10.52
C TRP A 60 -16.09 -7.34 9.38
N ASP A 61 -16.53 -6.83 8.23
CA ASP A 61 -15.68 -6.71 7.04
C ASP A 61 -15.15 -5.28 7.02
N VAL A 62 -13.82 -5.11 7.03
CA VAL A 62 -13.17 -3.80 6.96
C VAL A 62 -12.59 -3.62 5.57
N THR A 63 -13.15 -2.68 4.80
CA THR A 63 -12.57 -2.23 3.53
C THR A 63 -12.04 -0.81 3.68
N GLN A 64 -10.79 -0.59 3.29
CA GLN A 64 -10.19 0.73 3.21
C GLN A 64 -9.52 0.89 1.86
N ASP A 65 -9.88 1.96 1.16
CA ASP A 65 -9.25 2.29 -0.11
C ASP A 65 -9.10 3.80 -0.29
N GLY A 66 -8.18 4.18 -1.17
CA GLY A 66 -8.03 5.58 -1.50
C GLY A 66 -6.68 5.98 -2.08
N PRO A 67 -6.59 7.25 -2.54
CA PRO A 67 -5.36 7.81 -3.04
C PRO A 67 -4.31 7.96 -1.93
N VAL A 68 -3.05 7.75 -2.28
CA VAL A 68 -1.90 7.92 -1.40
C VAL A 68 -0.92 8.90 -2.03
N ILE A 69 -0.52 9.90 -1.26
CA ILE A 69 0.55 10.83 -1.60
C ILE A 69 1.60 10.80 -0.50
N GLY A 70 2.87 10.73 -0.88
CA GLY A 70 3.96 10.65 0.09
C GLY A 70 5.31 11.04 -0.48
N PHE A 71 6.28 11.14 0.42
CA PHE A 71 7.69 11.35 0.09
C PHE A 71 8.54 10.32 0.81
N THR A 72 9.47 9.71 0.08
CA THR A 72 10.53 8.86 0.63
C THR A 72 11.86 9.60 0.58
N TRP A 73 12.63 9.57 1.65
CA TRP A 73 13.97 10.14 1.73
C TRP A 73 15.01 9.03 1.96
N VAL A 74 16.10 9.05 1.18
CA VAL A 74 17.25 8.17 1.36
C VAL A 74 18.40 8.99 1.94
N PHE A 75 18.91 8.56 3.11
CA PHE A 75 20.01 9.19 3.83
C PHE A 75 21.36 8.62 3.41
#